data_AF-A0A6B0YJJ7-F1
#
_entry.id   AF-A0A6B0YJJ7-F1
#
_cell.length_a   1.000
_cell.length_b   1.000
_cell.length_c   1.000
_cell.angle_alpha   90.00
_cell.angle_beta   90.00
_cell.angle_gamma   90.00
#
_symmetry.space_group_name_H-M   'P 1'
#
loop_
_entity.id
_entity.type
_entity.pdbx_description
1 polymer ?
#
loop_
_entity_poly.entity_id
_entity_poly.type
_entity_poly.pdbx_seq_one_letter_code
_entity_poly.pdbx_strand_id
1 'polypeptide(L)'
;GIRKIKTHNNRFERYNGTTKDRTKTARGFNSVDPPLLGLFITYYNFLRPHLSLNKKTPAEKIGIRITGHDKWATLLTFCATYCHI
;
A
#
# COMPACT_ATOMS: atom_id res chain seq x y z
N GLY A 1 -5.87 29.26 -24.24
CA GLY A 1 -6.46 28.52 -23.11
C GLY A 1 -5.81 27.16 -23.02
N ILE A 2 -5.19 26.83 -21.89
CA ILE A 2 -4.53 25.54 -21.68
C ILE A 2 -5.62 24.47 -21.62
N ARG A 3 -5.59 23.50 -22.54
CA ARG A 3 -6.55 22.38 -22.55
C ARG A 3 -6.36 21.58 -21.25
N LYS A 4 -7.38 21.51 -20.39
CA LYS A 4 -7.36 20.59 -19.25
C LYS A 4 -7.32 19.17 -19.81
N ILE A 5 -6.19 18.50 -19.66
CA ILE A 5 -6.06 17.07 -19.92
C ILE A 5 -7.06 16.38 -19.00
N LYS A 6 -8.04 15.67 -19.57
CA LYS A 6 -9.03 14.92 -18.80
C LYS A 6 -8.35 13.66 -18.27
N THR A 7 -7.61 13.80 -17.18
CA THR A 7 -6.91 12.69 -16.55
C THR A 7 -7.94 11.77 -15.90
N HIS A 8 -7.98 10.50 -16.31
CA HIS A 8 -8.84 9.50 -15.67
C HIS A 8 -8.36 9.21 -14.24
N ASN A 9 -8.97 9.88 -13.26
CA ASN A 9 -8.67 9.80 -11.84
C ASN A 9 -9.34 8.60 -11.13
N ASN A 10 -10.18 7.81 -11.82
CA ASN A 10 -10.89 6.63 -11.30
C ASN A 10 -10.03 5.71 -10.41
N ARG A 11 -8.76 5.49 -10.77
CA ARG A 11 -7.85 4.64 -9.98
C ARG A 11 -7.49 5.27 -8.63
N PHE A 12 -7.23 6.57 -8.64
CA PHE A 12 -6.98 7.34 -7.43
C PHE A 12 -8.25 7.44 -6.58
N GLU A 13 -9.41 7.69 -7.18
CA GLU A 13 -10.68 7.73 -6.43
C GLU A 13 -10.97 6.39 -5.74
N ARG A 14 -10.75 5.27 -6.43
CA ARG A 14 -10.95 3.93 -5.85
C ARG A 14 -9.95 3.63 -4.73
N TYR A 15 -8.69 4.03 -4.89
CA TYR A 15 -7.69 3.93 -3.82
C TYR A 15 -8.11 4.76 -2.60
N ASN A 16 -8.47 6.03 -2.80
CA ASN A 16 -8.91 6.93 -1.74
C ASN A 16 -10.16 6.41 -1.02
N GLY A 17 -11.10 5.78 -1.74
CA GLY A 17 -12.24 5.08 -1.14
C GLY A 17 -11.79 3.97 -0.19
N THR A 18 -10.92 3.07 -0.66
CA THR A 18 -10.41 1.96 0.19
C THR A 18 -9.65 2.44 1.43
N THR A 19 -8.89 3.54 1.31
CA THR A 19 -8.18 4.13 2.45
C THR A 19 -9.17 4.73 3.44
N LYS A 20 -10.18 5.47 2.97
CA LYS A 20 -11.22 6.07 3.83
C LYS A 20 -12.02 5.00 4.57
N ASP A 21 -12.41 3.92 3.91
CA ASP A 21 -13.15 2.82 4.55
C ASP A 21 -12.32 2.19 5.68
N ARG A 22 -11.01 2.02 5.46
CA ARG A 22 -10.10 1.49 6.47
C ARG A 22 -9.86 2.44 7.63
N THR A 23 -9.62 3.72 7.35
CA THR A 23 -9.49 4.76 8.37
C THR A 23 -10.76 4.91 9.20
N LYS A 24 -11.94 4.83 8.57
CA LYS A 24 -13.24 4.97 9.24
C LYS A 24 -13.49 3.85 10.25
N THR A 25 -13.14 2.60 9.90
CA THR A 25 -13.35 1.44 10.78
C THR A 25 -12.26 1.27 11.84
N ALA A 26 -11.02 1.71 11.54
CA ALA A 26 -9.91 1.59 12.48
C ALA A 26 -10.00 2.63 13.60
N ARG A 27 -10.27 2.19 14.83
CA ARG A 27 -10.18 3.03 16.04
C ARG A 27 -8.72 3.39 16.30
N GLY A 28 -8.42 4.65 16.62
CA GLY A 28 -7.04 5.12 16.89
C GLY A 28 -6.30 5.73 15.69
N PHE A 29 -6.99 5.98 14.57
CA PHE A 29 -6.42 6.63 13.39
C PHE A 29 -6.29 8.16 13.48
N ASN A 30 -6.83 8.78 14.54
CA ASN A 30 -6.79 10.23 14.77
C ASN A 30 -5.51 10.68 15.51
N SER A 31 -4.56 9.79 15.74
CA SER A 31 -3.25 10.11 16.33
C SER A 31 -2.32 10.71 15.27
N VAL A 32 -1.32 11.50 15.69
CA VAL A 32 -0.39 12.23 14.79
C VAL A 32 0.35 11.30 13.82
N ASP A 33 0.68 10.08 14.28
CA ASP A 33 1.25 9.00 13.45
C ASP A 33 0.61 7.68 13.83
N PRO A 34 -0.51 7.27 13.21
CA PRO A 34 -1.13 6.01 13.56
C PRO A 34 -0.30 4.87 12.94
N PRO A 35 0.31 3.98 13.74
CA PRO A 35 1.13 2.87 13.22
C PRO A 35 0.35 1.97 12.23
N LEU A 36 -0.98 1.95 12.39
CA LEU A 36 -1.93 1.27 11.52
C LEU A 36 -1.93 1.78 10.07
N LEU A 37 -1.63 3.07 9.82
CA LEU A 37 -1.47 3.60 8.46
C LEU A 37 -0.29 2.96 7.75
N GLY A 38 0.88 2.96 8.40
CA GLY A 38 2.10 2.37 7.86
C GLY A 38 1.94 0.87 7.58
N LEU A 39 1.29 0.15 8.51
CA LEU A 39 0.93 -1.25 8.32
C LEU A 39 -0.03 -1.46 7.15
N PHE A 40 -1.05 -0.60 7.00
CA PHE A 40 -1.99 -0.68 5.89
C PHE A 40 -1.32 -0.44 4.53
N ILE A 41 -0.47 0.59 4.42
CA ILE A 41 0.28 0.91 3.20
C ILE A 41 1.20 -0.25 2.83
N THR A 42 1.92 -0.80 3.80
CA THR A 42 2.81 -1.95 3.61
C THR A 42 2.02 -3.17 3.13
N TYR A 43 0.91 -3.48 3.78
CA TYR A 43 0.01 -4.56 3.37
C TYR A 43 -0.52 -4.37 1.94
N TYR A 44 -0.97 -3.17 1.59
CA TYR A 44 -1.54 -2.86 0.27
C TYR A 44 -0.52 -3.00 -0.86
N ASN A 45 0.72 -2.58 -0.62
CA ASN A 45 1.79 -2.53 -1.62
C ASN A 45 2.51 -3.87 -1.81
N PHE A 46 2.68 -4.65 -0.75
CA PHE A 46 3.55 -5.83 -0.79
C PHE A 46 2.83 -7.17 -0.66
N LEU A 47 1.62 -7.18 -0.07
CA LEU A 47 0.95 -8.43 0.31
C LEU A 47 -0.39 -8.62 -0.38
N ARG A 48 -1.15 -7.55 -0.62
CA ARG A 48 -2.47 -7.62 -1.24
C ARG A 48 -2.37 -7.75 -2.77
N PRO A 49 -2.79 -8.89 -3.37
CA PRO A 49 -2.86 -9.00 -4.81
C PRO A 49 -4.05 -8.19 -5.34
N HIS A 50 -3.85 -7.48 -6.46
CA HIS A 50 -4.92 -6.69 -7.08
C HIS A 50 -5.33 -7.32 -8.42
N LEU A 51 -6.63 -7.53 -8.59
CA LEU A 51 -7.20 -8.02 -9.84
C LEU A 51 -6.85 -7.10 -11.03
N SER A 52 -6.87 -5.78 -10.81
CA SER A 52 -6.50 -4.78 -11.81
C SER A 52 -5.03 -4.81 -12.22
N LEU A 53 -4.19 -5.54 -11.49
CA LEU A 53 -2.76 -5.71 -11.77
C LEU A 53 -2.43 -7.17 -12.12
N ASN A 54 -3.39 -7.92 -12.71
CA ASN A 54 -3.23 -9.34 -13.05
C ASN A 54 -2.82 -10.21 -11.84
N LYS A 55 -3.49 -10.00 -10.69
CA LYS A 55 -3.22 -10.68 -9.41
C LYS A 55 -1.82 -10.41 -8.83
N LYS A 56 -1.10 -9.39 -9.32
CA LYS A 56 0.18 -8.95 -8.77
C LYS A 56 -0.03 -7.89 -7.69
N THR A 57 0.95 -7.75 -6.80
CA THR A 57 1.04 -6.61 -5.89
C THR A 57 1.64 -5.39 -6.60
N PRO A 58 1.41 -4.15 -6.11
CA PRO A 58 2.03 -2.97 -6.67
C PRO A 58 3.57 -3.06 -6.68
N ALA A 59 4.16 -3.62 -5.63
CA ALA A 59 5.60 -3.88 -5.56
C ALA A 59 6.06 -4.87 -6.64
N GLU A 60 5.34 -5.98 -6.84
CA GLU A 60 5.66 -6.96 -7.89
C GLU A 60 5.52 -6.37 -9.29
N LYS A 61 4.58 -5.44 -9.51
CA LYS A 61 4.42 -4.75 -10.79
C LYS A 61 5.60 -3.83 -11.11
N ILE A 62 6.22 -3.24 -10.09
CA ILE A 62 7.41 -2.38 -10.22
C ILE A 62 8.70 -3.24 -10.31
N GLY A 63 8.60 -4.55 -10.13
CA GLY A 63 9.73 -5.49 -10.19
C GLY A 63 10.36 -5.82 -8.84
N ILE A 64 9.81 -5.29 -7.74
CA ILE A 64 10.23 -5.62 -6.38
C ILE A 64 9.58 -6.95 -6.01
N ARG A 65 10.33 -8.05 -6.17
CA ARG A 65 9.92 -9.38 -5.72
C ARG A 65 10.44 -9.65 -4.33
N ILE A 66 9.53 -9.97 -3.42
CA ILE A 66 9.87 -10.50 -2.10
C ILE A 66 10.17 -11.99 -2.29
N THR A 67 11.43 -12.37 -2.22
CA THR A 67 11.92 -13.75 -2.44
C THR A 67 12.05 -14.50 -1.12
N GLY A 68 10.95 -14.65 -0.39
CA GLY A 68 10.90 -15.46 0.83
C GLY A 68 9.66 -16.35 0.87
N HIS A 69 9.77 -17.47 1.58
CA HIS A 69 8.66 -18.41 1.80
C HIS A 69 7.45 -17.71 2.41
N ASP A 70 7.72 -16.82 3.38
CA ASP A 70 6.73 -15.95 4.00
C ASP A 70 7.00 -14.48 3.65
N LYS A 71 6.09 -13.89 2.87
CA LYS A 71 6.18 -12.48 2.46
C LYS A 71 6.23 -11.52 3.66
N TRP A 72 5.49 -11.82 4.73
CA TRP A 72 5.46 -11.03 5.97
C TRP A 72 6.76 -11.11 6.76
N ALA A 73 7.29 -12.32 6.98
CA ALA A 73 8.54 -12.50 7.72
C ALA A 73 9.69 -11.79 7.00
N THR A 74 9.74 -11.91 5.68
CA THR A 74 10.75 -11.24 4.86
C THR A 74 10.70 -9.72 5.00
N LEU A 75 9.50 -9.12 4.93
CA LEU A 75 9.32 -7.67 5.14
C LEU A 75 9.74 -7.22 6.54
N LEU A 76 9.41 -8.00 7.57
CA LEU A 76 9.80 -7.71 8.94
C LEU A 76 11.32 -7.78 9.11
N THR A 77 11.96 -8.79 8.53
CA THR A 77 13.43 -8.91 8.50
C THR A 77 14.06 -7.72 7.79
N PHE A 78 13.56 -7.34 6.61
CA PHE A 78 14.03 -6.13 5.90
C PHE A 78 13.87 -4.87 6.77
N CYS A 79 12.74 -4.69 7.44
CA CYS A 79 12.60 -3.53 8.33
C CYS A 79 13.61 -3.61 9.50
N ALA A 80 13.72 -4.75 10.17
CA ALA A 80 14.60 -4.93 11.32
C ALA A 80 16.09 -4.77 10.98
N THR A 81 16.55 -5.25 9.82
CA THR A 81 17.95 -5.13 9.42
C THR A 81 18.31 -3.74 8.88
N TYR A 82 17.36 -2.99 8.32
CA TYR A 82 17.60 -1.67 7.73
C TYR A 82 17.18 -0.49 8.63
N CYS A 83 16.42 -0.71 9.72
CA CYS A 83 15.96 0.33 10.65
C CYS A 83 16.94 0.61 11.82
N HIS A 84 18.12 0.00 11.82
CA HIS A 84 19.18 0.25 12.82
C HIS A 84 20.10 1.45 12.48
N ILE A 85 19.69 2.32 11.54
CA ILE A 85 20.44 3.52 11.11
C ILE A 85 19.57 4.76 11.30
#